data_AF-A0A4Q0I665-F1
#
_entry.id   AF-A0A4Q0I665-F1
#
_cell.length_a   1.000
_cell.length_b   1.000
_cell.length_c   1.000
_cell.angle_alpha   90.00
_cell.angle_beta   90.00
_cell.angle_gamma   90.00
#
_symmetry.space_group_name_H-M   'P 1'
#
loop_
_entity.id
_entity.type
_entity.pdbx_description
1 polymer ?
#
loop_
_entity_poly.entity_id
_entity_poly.type
_entity_poly.pdbx_seq_one_letter_code
_entity_poly.pdbx_strand_id
1 'polypeptide(L)'
;MEGDNLTITALKALGLLFEIIQWSIVIRAILSWFPIPKNNIFVKLILQITEPILSPIRSLLESTSFGRNSMIDFSPMIALLILWIISFFIDIMI
;
A
#
# COMPACT_ATOMS: atom_id res chain seq x y z
N MET A 1 -2.91 -26.52 -21.93
CA MET A 1 -2.13 -27.20 -20.87
C MET A 1 -0.95 -26.34 -20.40
N GLU A 2 -0.14 -25.73 -21.28
CA GLU A 2 0.93 -24.80 -20.85
C GLU A 2 0.42 -23.38 -20.47
N GLY A 3 -0.60 -22.88 -21.18
CA GLY A 3 -1.11 -21.51 -21.03
C GLY A 3 -1.72 -21.22 -19.65
N ASP A 4 -2.39 -22.20 -19.06
CA ASP A 4 -3.00 -22.07 -17.73
C ASP A 4 -1.94 -21.99 -16.61
N ASN A 5 -0.75 -22.59 -16.82
CA ASN A 5 0.33 -22.51 -15.85
C ASN A 5 1.00 -21.12 -15.84
N LEU A 6 1.09 -20.49 -17.02
CA LEU A 6 1.66 -19.15 -17.15
C LEU A 6 0.74 -18.09 -16.52
N THR A 7 -0.58 -18.19 -16.72
CA THR A 7 -1.55 -17.26 -16.15
C THR A 7 -1.56 -17.34 -14.62
N ILE A 8 -1.60 -18.56 -14.06
CA ILE A 8 -1.55 -18.77 -12.61
C ILE A 8 -0.23 -18.27 -12.01
N THR A 9 0.89 -18.48 -12.69
CA THR A 9 2.20 -17.97 -12.24
C THR A 9 2.22 -16.44 -12.22
N ALA A 10 1.67 -15.79 -13.25
CA ALA A 10 1.55 -14.34 -13.29
C ALA A 10 0.64 -13.80 -12.18
N LEU A 11 -0.49 -14.45 -11.90
CA LEU A 11 -1.41 -14.08 -10.81
C LEU A 11 -0.74 -14.22 -9.44
N LYS A 12 0.04 -15.28 -9.20
CA LYS A 12 0.82 -15.45 -7.97
C LYS A 12 1.88 -14.36 -7.81
N ALA A 13 2.60 -14.03 -8.87
CA ALA A 13 3.58 -12.94 -8.85
C ALA A 13 2.91 -11.59 -8.55
N LEU A 14 1.71 -11.36 -9.10
CA LEU A 14 0.91 -10.18 -8.79
C LEU A 14 0.46 -10.17 -7.32
N GLY A 15 -0.06 -11.28 -6.80
CA GLY A 15 -0.43 -11.40 -5.39
C GLY A 15 0.73 -11.07 -4.45
N LEU A 16 1.92 -11.63 -4.71
CA LEU A 16 3.14 -11.31 -3.96
C LEU A 16 3.51 -9.82 -4.02
N LEU A 17 3.35 -9.16 -5.17
CA LEU A 17 3.59 -7.72 -5.29
C LEU A 17 2.64 -6.91 -4.39
N PHE A 18 1.36 -7.26 -4.38
CA PHE A 18 0.38 -6.59 -3.52
C PHE A 18 0.68 -6.80 -2.04
N GLU A 19 1.07 -8.01 -1.64
CA GLU A 19 1.49 -8.31 -0.27
C GLU A 19 2.70 -7.46 0.15
N ILE A 20 3.73 -7.35 -0.70
CA ILE A 20 4.92 -6.51 -0.44
C ILE A 20 4.51 -5.04 -0.24
N ILE A 21 3.60 -4.53 -1.08
CA ILE A 21 3.11 -3.15 -0.97
C ILE A 21 2.35 -2.93 0.34
N GLN A 22 1.45 -3.86 0.71
CA GLN A 22 0.69 -3.78 1.95
C GLN A 22 1.62 -3.74 3.16
N TRP A 23 2.58 -4.67 3.24
CA TRP A 23 3.56 -4.66 4.32
C TRP A 23 4.42 -3.41 4.32
N SER A 24 4.77 -2.86 3.16
CA SER A 24 5.49 -1.58 3.07
C SER A 24 4.68 -0.42 3.67
N ILE A 25 3.35 -0.40 3.48
CA ILE A 25 2.45 0.60 4.09
C ILE A 25 2.35 0.39 5.61
N VAL A 26 2.24 -0.86 6.07
CA VAL A 26 2.25 -1.18 7.51
C VAL A 26 3.57 -0.75 8.16
N ILE A 27 4.70 -1.08 7.54
CA ILE A 27 6.03 -0.66 7.99
C ILE A 27 6.11 0.86 8.04
N ARG A 28 5.65 1.57 7.00
CA ARG A 28 5.61 3.03 7.00
C ARG A 28 4.80 3.59 8.19
N ALA A 29 3.63 3.02 8.47
CA ALA A 29 2.79 3.45 9.58
C ALA A 29 3.51 3.24 10.93
N ILE A 30 4.17 2.09 11.12
CA ILE A 30 4.98 1.81 12.31
C ILE A 30 6.16 2.77 12.42
N LEU A 31 6.91 2.97 11.33
CA LEU A 31 8.06 3.89 11.29
C LEU A 31 7.67 5.33 11.65
N SER A 32 6.43 5.75 11.36
CA SER A 32 5.94 7.09 11.70
C SER A 32 5.83 7.36 13.21
N TRP A 33 5.78 6.31 14.04
CA TRP A 33 5.75 6.43 15.51
C TRP A 33 7.14 6.57 16.13
N PHE A 34 8.19 6.24 15.38
CA PHE A 34 9.55 6.36 15.85
C PHE A 34 10.19 7.65 15.33
N PRO A 35 11.02 8.34 16.13
CA PRO A 35 11.73 9.54 15.70
C PRO A 35 12.96 9.18 14.82
N ILE A 36 12.72 8.51 13.69
CA ILE A 36 13.80 8.07 12.78
C ILE A 36 14.14 9.21 11.81
N PRO A 37 15.43 9.53 11.63
CA PRO A 37 15.85 10.54 10.67
C PRO A 37 15.37 10.24 9.24
N LYS A 38 14.75 11.22 8.59
CA LYS A 38 14.28 11.12 7.18
C LYS A 38 15.41 10.93 6.17
N ASN A 39 16.68 11.12 6.57
CA ASN A 39 17.84 10.87 5.71
C ASN A 39 18.21 9.38 5.63
N ASN A 40 17.64 8.52 6.49
CA ASN A 40 17.86 7.08 6.47
C ASN A 40 17.37 6.46 5.15
N ILE A 41 18.23 5.69 4.50
CA ILE A 41 17.96 5.14 3.16
C ILE A 41 16.76 4.18 3.14
N PHE A 42 16.56 3.40 4.21
CA PHE A 42 15.43 2.48 4.34
C PHE A 42 14.11 3.24 4.47
N VAL A 43 14.08 4.30 5.29
CA VAL A 43 12.89 5.14 5.43
C VAL A 43 12.55 5.80 4.09
N LYS A 44 13.55 6.34 3.38
CA LYS A 44 13.33 6.93 2.05
C LYS A 44 12.77 5.93 1.06
N LEU A 45 13.29 4.71 1.02
CA LEU A 45 12.83 3.66 0.11
C LEU A 45 11.37 3.29 0.40
N ILE A 46 11.01 3.09 1.67
CA ILE A 46 9.62 2.81 2.06
C ILE A 46 8.69 3.97 1.68
N LEU A 47 9.09 5.22 1.92
CA LEU A 47 8.32 6.39 1.52
C LEU A 47 8.15 6.44 -0.02
N GLN A 48 9.21 6.22 -0.79
CA GLN A 48 9.15 6.26 -2.25
C GLN A 48 8.25 5.16 -2.86
N ILE A 49 8.27 3.96 -2.29
CA ILE A 49 7.41 2.85 -2.76
C ILE A 49 5.94 3.11 -2.42
N THR A 50 5.67 3.67 -1.23
CA THR A 50 4.29 3.83 -0.74
C THR A 50 3.64 5.15 -1.16
N GLU A 51 4.40 6.22 -1.41
CA GLU A 51 3.87 7.55 -1.79
C GLU A 51 2.99 7.56 -3.04
N PRO A 52 3.32 6.86 -4.15
CA PRO A 52 2.45 6.83 -5.33
C PRO A 52 1.03 6.33 -5.05
N ILE A 53 0.86 5.51 -4.01
CA ILE A 53 -0.43 4.95 -3.59
C ILE A 53 -1.08 5.86 -2.53
N LEU A 54 -0.30 6.31 -1.55
CA LEU A 54 -0.82 7.09 -0.43
C LEU A 54 -1.14 8.54 -0.80
N SER A 55 -0.34 9.16 -1.67
CA SER A 55 -0.51 10.55 -2.08
C SER A 55 -1.87 10.84 -2.74
N PRO A 56 -2.36 10.06 -3.73
CA PRO A 56 -3.69 10.29 -4.30
C PRO A 56 -4.80 10.07 -3.27
N ILE A 57 -4.71 9.04 -2.42
CA ILE A 57 -5.70 8.77 -1.37
C ILE A 57 -5.74 9.91 -0.36
N ARG A 58 -4.58 10.40 0.07
CA ARG A 58 -4.44 11.53 0.98
C ARG A 58 -5.03 12.80 0.37
N SER A 59 -4.72 13.09 -0.90
CA SER A 59 -5.28 14.25 -1.60
C SER A 59 -6.81 14.19 -1.67
N LEU A 60 -7.38 13.01 -1.93
CA LEU A 60 -8.83 12.80 -1.88
C LEU A 60 -9.39 13.02 -0.48
N LEU A 61 -8.74 12.51 0.57
CA LEU A 61 -9.18 12.73 1.96
C LEU A 61 -9.14 14.20 2.36
N GLU A 62 -8.05 14.91 2.06
CA GLU A 62 -7.86 16.34 2.36
C GLU A 62 -8.89 17.22 1.64
N SER A 63 -9.43 16.76 0.51
CA SER A 63 -10.52 17.44 -0.19
C SER A 63 -11.89 17.34 0.53
N THR A 64 -12.03 16.43 1.50
CA THR A 64 -13.26 16.25 2.29
C THR A 64 -13.23 17.08 3.58
N SER A 65 -14.41 17.46 4.08
CA SER A 65 -14.54 18.19 5.36
C SER A 65 -13.94 17.41 6.56
N PHE A 66 -14.02 16.08 6.51
CA PHE A 66 -13.47 15.19 7.54
C PHE A 66 -11.94 15.16 7.52
N GLY A 67 -11.34 14.94 6.34
CA GLY A 67 -9.88 14.83 6.22
C GLY A 67 -9.15 16.16 6.36
N ARG A 68 -9.75 17.28 5.93
CA ARG A 68 -9.14 18.61 6.01
C ARG A 68 -8.80 19.07 7.44
N ASN A 69 -9.59 18.66 8.43
CA ASN A 69 -9.39 19.02 9.84
C ASN A 69 -8.65 17.93 10.62
N SER A 70 -8.32 16.80 9.98
CA SER A 70 -7.61 15.71 10.64
C SER A 70 -6.12 16.00 10.68
N MET A 71 -5.53 15.90 11.88
CA MET A 71 -4.07 15.92 12.06
C MET A 71 -3.44 14.54 11.79
N ILE A 72 -4.26 13.50 11.65
CA ILE A 72 -3.84 12.12 11.46
C ILE A 72 -4.02 11.76 9.98
N ASP A 73 -2.97 11.19 9.39
CA ASP A 73 -3.00 10.65 8.04
C ASP A 73 -3.70 9.28 8.03
N PHE A 74 -4.97 9.28 7.63
CA PHE A 74 -5.76 8.04 7.45
C PHE A 74 -5.53 7.36 6.10
N SER A 75 -4.72 7.93 5.20
CA SER A 75 -4.43 7.34 3.90
C SER A 75 -3.86 5.92 3.97
N PRO A 76 -2.99 5.54 4.94
CA PRO A 76 -2.49 4.17 5.04
C PRO A 76 -3.61 3.15 5.29
N MET A 77 -4.59 3.50 6.11
CA MET A 77 -5.70 2.60 6.45
C MET A 77 -6.61 2.37 5.24
N ILE A 78 -6.93 3.43 4.50
CA ILE A 78 -7.75 3.33 3.28
C ILE A 78 -6.99 2.57 2.18
N ALA A 79 -5.70 2.83 2.02
CA ALA A 79 -4.86 2.11 1.06
C ALA A 79 -4.82 0.61 1.37
N LEU A 80 -4.61 0.23 2.63
CA LEU A 80 -4.62 -1.18 3.05
C LEU A 80 -5.97 -1.84 2.77
N LEU A 81 -7.08 -1.17 3.05
CA LEU A 81 -8.41 -1.68 2.75
C LEU A 81 -8.60 -1.95 1.25
N ILE A 82 -8.23 -0.99 0.39
CA ILE A 82 -8.33 -1.12 -1.08
C ILE A 82 -7.45 -2.27 -1.57
N LEU A 83 -6.19 -2.33 -1.10
CA LEU A 83 -5.24 -3.37 -1.51
C LEU A 83 -5.67 -4.76 -1.05
N TRP A 84 -6.27 -4.90 0.14
CA TRP A 84 -6.82 -6.16 0.62
C TRP A 84 -7.98 -6.64 -0.23
N ILE A 85 -8.89 -5.74 -0.62
CA ILE A 85 -9.99 -6.08 -1.53
C ILE A 85 -9.43 -6.59 -2.87
N ILE A 86 -8.43 -5.91 -3.44
CA ILE A 86 -7.82 -6.34 -4.71
C ILE A 86 -7.13 -7.70 -4.55
N SER A 87 -6.38 -7.90 -3.46
CA SER A 87 -5.68 -9.17 -3.20
C SER A 87 -6.67 -10.32 -3.04
N PHE A 88 -7.78 -10.09 -2.33
CA PHE A 88 -8.86 -11.08 -2.19
C PHE A 88 -9.40 -11.54 -3.55
N PHE A 89 -9.59 -10.62 -4.50
CA PHE A 89 -10.02 -11.00 -5.85
C PHE A 89 -8.94 -11.76 -6.62
N ILE A 90 -7.66 -11.40 -6.47
CA ILE A 90 -6.55 -12.13 -7.08
C ILE A 90 -6.49 -13.56 -6.55
N ASP A 91 -6.62 -13.74 -5.23
CA ASP A 91 -6.55 -15.04 -4.57
C ASP A 91 -7.71 -15.96 -4.97
N ILE A 92 -8.89 -15.42 -5.27
CA ILE A 92 -10.03 -16.17 -5.82
C ILE A 92 -9.74 -16.71 -7.23
N MET A 93 -8.88 -16.03 -7.99
CA MET A 93 -8.57 -16.37 -9.39
C MET A 93 -7.39 -17.33 -9.57
N ILE A 94 -6.67 -17.65 -8.48
CA ILE A 94 -5.54 -18.59 -8.44
C ILE A 94 -6.05 -20.00 -8.13
#